data_AF-A0A8T3MY72-F1
#
_entry.id   AF-A0A8T3MY72-F1
#
_cell.length_a   1.000
_cell.length_b   1.000
_cell.length_c   1.000
_cell.angle_alpha   90.00
_cell.angle_beta   90.00
_cell.angle_gamma   90.00
#
_symmetry.space_group_name_H-M   'P 1'
#
loop_
_entity.id
_entity.type
_entity.pdbx_description
1 polymer ?
#
loop_
_entity_poly.entity_id
_entity_poly.type
_entity_poly.pdbx_seq_one_letter_code
_entity_poly.pdbx_strand_id
1 'polypeptide(L)' 'MPLPMVTSEPDPLRLAPQRIKRCTFRRLIQIESGTERLYDVECLLPDRRLPIPLGNLDAATPICNGCAAPHTFRPDED' A
#
# COMPACT_ATOMS: atom_id res chain seq x y z
N MET A 1 -29.17 22.37 -16.40
CA MET A 1 -27.78 22.57 -15.97
C MET A 1 -27.06 21.25 -16.11
N PRO A 2 -26.04 21.10 -16.96
CA PRO A 2 -25.27 19.86 -17.06
C PRO A 2 -24.18 19.83 -15.98
N LEU A 3 -24.06 18.71 -15.25
CA LEU A 3 -23.00 18.46 -14.29
C LEU A 3 -21.66 18.21 -15.03
N PRO A 4 -20.53 18.70 -14.50
CA PRO A 4 -19.23 18.45 -15.12
C PRO A 4 -18.91 16.95 -15.03
N MET A 5 -18.73 16.33 -16.19
CA MET A 5 -18.20 14.97 -16.29
C MET A 5 -16.71 15.05 -15.95
N VAL A 6 -16.35 14.66 -14.72
CA VAL A 6 -14.95 14.43 -14.35
C VAL A 6 -14.44 13.31 -15.25
N THR A 7 -13.72 13.71 -16.29
CA THR A 7 -12.93 12.79 -17.11
C THR A 7 -11.77 12.40 -16.21
N SER A 8 -11.85 11.22 -15.59
CA SER A 8 -10.76 10.65 -14.82
C SER A 8 -9.57 10.47 -15.76
N GLU A 9 -8.65 11.43 -15.72
CA GLU A 9 -7.35 11.34 -16.36
C GLU A 9 -6.69 10.04 -15.89
N PRO A 10 -6.17 9.18 -16.79
CA PRO A 10 -5.53 7.94 -16.38
C PRO A 10 -4.24 8.31 -15.65
N ASP A 11 -4.33 8.30 -14.33
CA ASP A 11 -3.24 8.59 -13.43
C ASP A 11 -2.02 7.68 -13.74
N PRO A 12 -0.81 8.24 -13.86
CA PRO A 12 0.41 7.50 -14.18
C PRO A 12 0.83 6.49 -13.09
N LEU A 13 0.15 6.42 -11.94
CA LEU A 13 0.23 5.33 -10.96
C LEU A 13 -0.52 4.07 -11.42
N ARG A 14 -0.20 3.57 -12.62
CA ARG A 14 -0.30 2.11 -12.88
C ARG A 14 0.78 1.36 -12.09
N LEU A 15 0.94 1.69 -10.80
CA LEU A 15 1.81 1.01 -9.86
C LEU A 15 1.10 -0.28 -9.42
N ALA A 16 1.58 -1.37 -10.00
CA ALA A 16 1.29 -2.76 -9.70
C ALA A 16 -0.15 -3.25 -10.02
N PRO A 17 -0.29 -4.42 -10.67
CA PRO A 17 -1.58 -5.06 -10.96
C PRO A 17 -2.37 -5.49 -9.70
N GLN A 18 -1.88 -5.19 -8.49
CA GLN A 18 -2.42 -5.59 -7.20
C GLN A 18 -2.55 -4.32 -6.32
N ARG A 19 -3.71 -3.64 -6.36
CA ARG A 19 -4.00 -2.50 -5.46
C ARG A 19 -4.00 -2.99 -4.01
N ILE A 20 -2.87 -2.85 -3.33
CA ILE A 20 -2.72 -3.17 -1.91
C ILE A 20 -3.24 -1.99 -1.06
N LYS A 21 -4.22 -2.23 -0.16
CA LYS A 21 -4.79 -1.19 0.71
C LYS A 21 -3.68 -0.44 1.46
N ARG A 22 -3.70 0.90 1.41
CA ARG A 22 -2.76 1.78 2.13
C ARG A 22 -3.08 1.75 3.63
N CYS A 23 -2.40 0.89 4.37
CA CYS A 23 -2.46 0.85 5.82
C CYS A 23 -1.42 1.84 6.40
N THR A 24 -1.82 2.66 7.37
CA THR A 24 -0.93 3.60 8.08
C THR A 24 0.13 2.89 8.92
N PHE A 25 -0.06 1.61 9.20
CA PHE A 25 0.90 0.75 9.89
C PHE A 25 1.80 -0.02 8.93
N ARG A 26 1.72 0.19 7.62
CA ARG A 26 2.58 -0.49 6.64
C ARG A 26 3.82 0.35 6.34
N ARG A 27 5.01 -0.21 6.49
CA ARG A 27 6.26 0.35 5.98
C ARG A 27 6.71 -0.44 4.75
N LEU A 28 7.04 0.26 3.67
CA LEU A 28 7.66 -0.32 2.48
C LEU A 28 9.14 0.05 2.47
N ILE A 29 10.01 -0.94 2.35
CA ILE A 29 11.46 -0.78 2.28
C ILE A 29 11.88 -1.29 0.90
N GLN A 30 12.40 -0.40 0.07
CA GLN A 30 12.96 -0.82 -1.20
C GLN A 30 14.28 -1.55 -0.92
N ILE A 31 14.35 -2.81 -1.32
CA ILE A 31 15.56 -3.61 -1.28
C ILE A 31 16.19 -3.50 -2.67
N GLU A 32 17.40 -2.94 -2.76
CA GLU A 32 18.14 -2.93 -4.02
C GLU A 32 18.57 -4.36 -4.36
N SER A 33 17.86 -4.97 -5.30
CA SER A 33 18.16 -6.30 -5.85
C SER A 33 18.40 -6.19 -7.35
N GLY A 34 19.47 -5.48 -7.71
CA GLY A 34 19.91 -5.35 -9.11
C GLY A 34 18.84 -4.77 -10.04
N THR A 35 18.49 -5.49 -11.10
CA THR A 35 17.53 -5.07 -12.14
C THR A 35 16.07 -5.10 -11.68
N GLU A 36 15.76 -5.76 -10.56
CA GLU A 36 14.38 -5.93 -10.09
C GLU A 36 14.14 -5.08 -8.83
N ARG A 37 13.08 -4.27 -8.85
CA ARG A 37 12.67 -3.48 -7.68
C ARG A 37 11.95 -4.38 -6.71
N LEU A 38 12.67 -4.94 -5.75
CA LEU A 38 12.09 -5.69 -4.65
C LEU A 38 11.73 -4.76 -3.50
N TYR A 39 10.59 -5.03 -2.88
CA TYR A 39 10.12 -4.32 -1.70
C TYR A 39 9.88 -5.32 -0.58
N ASP A 40 10.49 -5.05 0.56
CA ASP A 40 10.12 -5.69 1.82
C ASP A 40 9.06 -4.83 2.52
N VAL A 41 8.13 -5.49 3.20
CA VAL A 41 6.97 -4.87 3.83
C VAL A 41 6.96 -5.23 5.29
N GLU A 42 6.89 -4.22 6.14
CA GLU A 42 6.78 -4.38 7.59
C GLU A 42 5.44 -3.86 8.10
N CYS A 43 4.89 -4.53 9.11
CA CYS A 43 3.77 -4.06 9.92
C CYS A 43 4.29 -3.36 11.18
N LEU A 44 3.78 -2.17 11.46
CA LEU A 44 4.14 -1.32 12.60
C LEU A 44 3.09 -1.35 13.72
N LEU A 45 2.18 -2.33 13.68
CA LEU A 45 1.14 -2.56 14.68
C LEU A 45 1.53 -3.78 15.53
N PRO A 46 1.38 -3.75 16.87
CA PRO A 46 0.84 -2.65 17.69
C PRO A 46 1.84 -1.52 17.98
N ASP A 47 3.14 -1.75 17.80
CA ASP A 47 4.19 -0.80 18.18
C ASP A 47 5.12 -0.48 17.00
N ARG A 48 5.29 0.82 16.70
CA ARG A 48 6.10 1.30 15.57
C ARG A 48 7.61 1.11 15.76
N ARG A 49 8.06 0.87 17.00
CA ARG A 49 9.46 0.62 17.34
C ARG A 49 9.85 -0.84 17.11
N LEU A 50 8.87 -1.73 17.03
CA LEU A 50 9.09 -3.17 16.83
C LEU A 50 8.38 -3.62 15.54
N PRO A 51 8.93 -3.29 14.35
CA PRO A 51 8.35 -3.70 13.08
C PRO A 51 8.29 -5.22 12.96
N ILE A 52 7.16 -5.73 12.46
CA ILE A 52 6.93 -7.14 12.19
C ILE A 52 7.09 -7.36 10.67
N PRO A 53 8.05 -8.16 10.22
CA PRO A 53 8.24 -8.41 8.79
C PRO A 53 7.07 -9.21 8.23
N LEU A 54 6.44 -8.69 7.18
CA LEU A 54 5.42 -9.38 6.39
C LEU A 54 6.02 -10.05 5.14
N GLY A 55 7.29 -9.75 4.83
CA GLY A 55 8.00 -10.25 3.65
C GLY A 55 7.81 -9.32 2.45
N ASN A 56 7.83 -9.89 1.25
CA ASN A 56 7.72 -9.10 0.02
C ASN A 56 6.30 -8.55 -0.23
N LEU A 57 6.17 -7.68 -1.23
CA LEU A 57 4.91 -7.03 -1.57
C LEU A 57 3.78 -8.03 -1.91
N ASP A 58 4.09 -9.12 -2.59
CA ASP A 58 3.13 -10.18 -2.93
C ASP A 58 2.62 -10.89 -1.66
N ALA A 59 3.52 -11.34 -0.80
CA ALA A 59 3.20 -11.99 0.46
C ALA A 59 2.42 -11.08 1.42
N ALA A 60 2.74 -9.77 1.43
CA ALA A 60 2.08 -8.80 2.29
C ALA A 60 0.71 -8.34 1.77
N THR A 61 0.41 -8.53 0.48
CA THR A 61 -0.85 -8.09 -0.15
C THR A 61 -2.12 -8.62 0.54
N PRO A 62 -2.30 -9.95 0.74
CA PRO A 62 -3.50 -10.46 1.40
C PRO A 62 -3.61 -9.98 2.86
N ILE A 63 -2.47 -9.84 3.56
CA ILE A 63 -2.41 -9.39 4.95
C ILE A 63 -2.85 -7.92 5.06
N CYS A 64 -2.30 -7.06 4.20
CA CYS A 64 -2.63 -5.63 4.18
C CYS A 64 -4.07 -5.40 3.71
N ASN A 65 -4.58 -6.18 2.76
CA ASN A 65 -5.96 -6.06 2.26
C ASN A 65 -7.00 -6.52 3.29
N GLY A 66 -6.65 -7.50 4.14
CA GLY A 66 -7.47 -7.99 5.25
C GLY A 66 -7.30 -7.20 6.57
N CYS A 67 -6.41 -6.22 6.62
CA CYS A 67 -6.16 -5.46 7.85
C CYS A 67 -7.42 -4.69 8.28
N ALA A 68 -7.87 -4.93 9.51
CA ALA A 68 -9.04 -4.30 10.12
C ALA A 68 -8.67 -3.33 11.26
N ALA A 69 -7.40 -2.95 11.37
CA ALA A 69 -6.96 -2.07 12.45
C ALA A 69 -7.62 -0.69 12.35
N PRO A 70 -7.97 -0.04 13.48
CA PRO A 70 -8.47 1.33 13.45
C PRO A 70 -7.41 2.24 12.81
N HIS A 71 -7.83 3.19 11.96
CA HIS A 71 -6.94 4.06 11.15
C HIS A 71 -6.27 3.41 9.92
N THR A 72 -6.70 2.21 9.50
CA THR A 72 -6.21 1.53 8.27
C THR A 72 -6.67 2.19 6.97
N PHE A 73 -7.69 3.05 7.00
CA PHE A 73 -8.28 3.61 5.78
C PHE A 73 -8.19 5.14 5.77
N ARG A 74 -7.44 5.69 4.80
CA ARG A 74 -7.64 7.05 4.29
C ARG A 74 -8.30 6.94 2.91
N PRO A 75 -9.63 7.15 2.81
CA PRO A 75 -10.31 7.27 1.51
C PRO A 75 -9.93 8.55 0.75
N ASP A 76 -9.38 9.54 1.46
CA ASP A 76 -9.19 10.92 1.01
C ASP A 76 -7.77 11.20 0.46
N GLU A 77 -6.95 10.16 0.31
CA GLU A 77 -5.65 10.21 -0.39
C GLU A 77 -5.71 9.31 -1.66
N ASP A 78 -6.78 9.48 -2.44
CA ASP A 78 -6.86 9.03 -3.85
C ASP A 78 -6.56 10.22 -4.77
#